data_AF-A0A4R8GKM7-F1
#
_entry.id   AF-A0A4R8GKM7-F1
#
_cell.length_a   1.000
_cell.length_b   1.000
_cell.length_c   1.000
_cell.angle_alpha   90.00
_cell.angle_beta   90.00
_cell.angle_gamma   90.00
#
_symmetry.space_group_name_H-M   'P 1'
#
loop_
_entity.id
_entity.type
_entity.pdbx_description
1 polymer ?
#
loop_
_entity_poly.entity_id
_entity_poly.type
_entity_poly.pdbx_seq_one_letter_code
_entity_poly.pdbx_strand_id
1 'polypeptide(L)'
;MKNNFYNGSYILEFFDQDKNIFDSVFNSPEEFKKTAEKIRDIIPIDLTFIKDRVGNIIFQFPVTLLTYKNSSKENWNGSNLKLIWHPEVKNKEEFSLIAKNEFDGNLMGFYNPKNTLKNKNSITTGNSKNLNEFIIYNQENNLIAAHIVNSYLGENFELLIEAESVIRTIKCEEKKVEIKLKSLSKRTSKKYSDYFSHIKKRKYENEKKRLAQNLSIIQYGKNGIDDRKKALEDIRKLIEKHGRKGAYLWDPYLNHKDLMQTLYHCLYRNVPLKAITAYNKSSKKIHNNRLGIKNANLKRWIRREKAYFKVASDNFALNLEFRVRNNNYGWNFHDRFLLFPYSDRLHKPAVWSLGTSVNGLGKNHHILQKLNNPQIILDEFNDLWDELTAAGDDTLVWCSKDD
;
A
#
# COMPACT_ATOMS: atom_id res chain seq x y z
N MET A 1 4.24 25.51 2.78
CA MET A 1 5.59 26.12 2.75
C MET A 1 5.71 26.99 1.52
N LYS A 2 6.48 28.09 1.58
CA LYS A 2 6.72 28.91 0.38
C LYS A 2 7.60 28.12 -0.57
N ASN A 3 7.28 28.15 -1.85
CA ASN A 3 8.01 27.36 -2.82
C ASN A 3 9.35 28.04 -3.11
N ASN A 4 10.48 27.41 -2.77
CA ASN A 4 11.80 27.90 -3.16
C ASN A 4 12.31 27.09 -4.36
N PHE A 5 11.98 27.57 -5.56
CA PHE A 5 12.18 26.87 -6.82
C PHE A 5 13.65 26.69 -7.26
N TYR A 6 14.60 27.34 -6.59
CA TYR A 6 15.98 27.43 -7.09
C TYR A 6 16.94 26.44 -6.43
N ASN A 7 17.16 26.55 -5.11
CA ASN A 7 18.16 25.72 -4.42
C ASN A 7 17.64 25.06 -3.14
N GLY A 8 16.32 25.03 -2.94
CA GLY A 8 15.70 24.51 -1.72
C GLY A 8 15.83 25.45 -0.51
N SER A 9 15.46 24.97 0.67
CA SER A 9 15.43 25.78 1.89
C SER A 9 15.76 24.94 3.10
N TYR A 10 16.40 25.56 4.09
CA TYR A 10 16.48 25.00 5.43
C TYR A 10 15.16 25.21 6.16
N ILE A 11 14.68 24.18 6.82
CA ILE A 11 13.43 24.21 7.58
C ILE A 11 13.76 23.90 9.03
N LEU A 12 13.35 24.79 9.93
CA LEU A 12 13.36 24.56 11.36
C LEU A 12 11.90 24.46 11.82
N GLU A 13 11.53 23.32 12.36
CA GLU A 13 10.18 23.04 12.85
C GLU A 13 10.19 22.89 14.36
N PHE A 14 9.40 23.71 15.04
CA PHE A 14 9.06 23.56 16.44
C PHE A 14 7.75 22.77 16.51
N PHE A 15 7.85 21.50 16.90
CA PHE A 15 6.71 20.60 16.99
C PHE A 15 5.97 20.82 18.31
N ASP A 16 4.69 21.19 18.23
CA ASP A 16 3.81 21.25 19.39
C ASP A 16 3.46 19.82 19.81
N GLN A 17 4.09 19.32 20.88
CA GLN A 17 3.93 17.93 21.32
C GLN A 17 2.61 17.71 22.06
N ASP A 18 2.22 18.67 22.90
CA ASP A 18 1.09 18.51 23.82
C ASP A 18 -0.25 18.85 23.14
N LYS A 19 -0.24 19.69 22.10
CA LYS A 19 -1.45 20.11 21.35
C LYS A 19 -2.52 20.82 22.19
N ASN A 20 -2.23 21.13 23.46
CA ASN A 20 -3.13 21.73 24.44
C ASN A 20 -3.92 22.95 23.92
N ILE A 21 -3.30 23.78 23.08
CA ILE A 21 -3.91 25.00 22.51
C ILE A 21 -5.13 24.66 21.65
N PHE A 22 -5.13 23.49 21.01
CA PHE A 22 -6.14 23.08 20.05
C PHE A 22 -7.02 21.93 20.54
N ASP A 23 -6.93 21.54 21.81
CA ASP A 23 -7.68 20.40 22.38
C ASP A 23 -9.19 20.47 22.08
N SER A 24 -9.79 21.64 22.22
CA SER A 24 -11.21 21.85 21.96
C SER A 24 -11.60 21.48 20.52
N VAL A 25 -10.73 21.76 19.55
CA VAL A 25 -10.94 21.44 18.13
C VAL A 25 -10.47 20.02 17.80
N PHE A 26 -9.42 19.53 18.43
CA PHE A 26 -8.79 18.25 18.13
C PHE A 26 -9.58 17.05 18.63
N ASN A 27 -10.29 17.22 19.74
CA ASN A 27 -11.11 16.18 20.37
C ASN A 27 -12.42 15.90 19.61
N SER A 28 -12.86 16.81 18.73
CA SER A 28 -14.02 16.62 17.86
C SER A 28 -13.58 16.50 16.39
N PRO A 29 -13.67 15.29 15.78
CA PRO A 29 -13.33 15.11 14.37
C PRO A 29 -14.13 16.00 13.42
N GLU A 30 -15.40 16.26 13.75
CA GLU A 30 -16.29 17.09 12.94
C GLU A 30 -15.90 18.57 13.01
N GLU A 31 -15.57 19.08 14.19
CA GLU A 31 -15.13 20.47 14.37
C GLU A 31 -13.76 20.71 13.73
N PHE A 32 -12.85 19.75 13.85
CA PHE A 32 -11.56 19.80 13.15
C PHE A 32 -11.76 19.88 11.63
N LYS A 33 -12.61 19.02 11.07
CA LYS A 33 -12.91 19.02 9.62
C LYS A 33 -13.48 20.36 9.17
N LYS A 34 -14.50 20.89 9.87
CA LYS A 34 -15.09 22.21 9.57
C LYS A 34 -14.05 23.32 9.63
N THR A 35 -13.16 23.29 10.62
CA THR A 35 -12.09 24.28 10.77
C THR A 35 -11.06 24.17 9.63
N ALA A 36 -10.65 22.95 9.30
CA ALA A 36 -9.72 22.68 8.20
C ALA A 36 -10.29 23.11 6.84
N GLU A 37 -11.59 22.88 6.59
CA GLU A 37 -12.27 23.33 5.37
C GLU A 37 -12.27 24.85 5.25
N LYS A 38 -12.62 25.57 6.32
CA LYS A 38 -12.57 27.04 6.35
C LYS A 38 -11.16 27.58 6.12
N ILE A 39 -10.13 26.93 6.68
CA ILE A 39 -8.73 27.32 6.45
C ILE A 39 -8.34 27.05 5.00
N ARG A 40 -8.80 25.93 4.42
CA ARG A 40 -8.51 25.56 3.03
C ARG A 40 -9.06 26.57 2.02
N ASP A 41 -10.20 27.20 2.34
CA ASP A 41 -10.79 28.24 1.50
C ASP A 41 -9.93 29.52 1.46
N ILE A 42 -9.10 29.75 2.48
CA ILE A 42 -8.22 30.92 2.59
C ILE A 42 -6.79 30.59 2.12
N ILE A 43 -6.29 29.42 2.48
CA ILE A 43 -4.93 28.95 2.20
C ILE A 43 -5.05 27.58 1.54
N PRO A 44 -4.42 27.32 0.38
CA PRO A 44 -4.51 26.05 -0.34
C PRO A 44 -3.70 24.93 0.34
N ILE A 45 -3.90 24.73 1.65
CA ILE A 45 -3.31 23.69 2.48
C ILE A 45 -4.47 22.91 3.09
N ASP A 46 -4.53 21.61 2.82
CA ASP A 46 -5.52 20.73 3.42
C ASP A 46 -4.99 20.16 4.74
N LEU A 47 -5.40 20.79 5.84
CA LEU A 47 -4.98 20.39 7.18
C LEU A 47 -5.54 19.02 7.61
N THR A 48 -6.53 18.46 6.90
CA THR A 48 -7.07 17.13 7.24
C THR A 48 -6.05 16.01 7.01
N PHE A 49 -5.06 16.21 6.14
CA PHE A 49 -4.00 15.24 5.88
C PHE A 49 -2.80 15.36 6.82
N ILE A 50 -2.65 16.48 7.52
CA ILE A 50 -1.49 16.80 8.37
C ILE A 50 -1.92 17.27 9.76
N LYS A 51 -2.95 16.62 10.32
CA LYS A 51 -3.51 16.95 11.64
C LYS A 51 -2.44 17.01 12.73
N ASP A 52 -1.44 16.12 12.68
CA ASP A 52 -0.29 16.09 13.60
C ASP A 52 0.58 17.36 13.56
N ARG A 53 0.54 18.12 12.46
CA ARG A 53 1.37 19.31 12.23
C ARG A 53 0.70 20.63 12.61
N VAL A 54 -0.57 20.61 12.99
CA VAL A 54 -1.24 21.83 13.46
C VAL A 54 -0.66 22.25 14.81
N GLY A 55 -0.46 23.55 14.99
CA GLY A 55 0.23 24.12 16.15
C GLY A 55 1.74 24.22 15.99
N ASN A 56 2.33 23.53 15.00
CA ASN A 56 3.76 23.61 14.76
C ASN A 56 4.14 24.98 14.19
N ILE A 57 5.29 25.50 14.63
CA ILE A 57 5.88 26.74 14.09
C ILE A 57 7.01 26.35 13.16
N ILE A 58 6.95 26.81 11.92
CA ILE A 58 7.91 26.48 10.87
C ILE A 58 8.63 27.74 10.41
N PHE A 59 9.95 27.77 10.58
CA PHE A 59 10.84 28.76 9.97
C PHE A 59 11.46 28.17 8.71
N GLN A 60 11.30 28.89 7.59
CA GLN A 60 11.85 28.49 6.31
C GLN A 60 12.90 29.52 5.87
N PHE A 61 14.14 29.06 5.72
CA PHE A 61 15.28 29.87 5.27
C PHE A 61 15.63 29.48 3.83
N PRO A 62 15.21 30.27 2.82
CA PRO A 62 15.52 29.99 1.43
C PRO A 62 17.03 30.10 1.16
N VAL A 63 17.58 29.15 0.42
CA VAL A 63 19.00 29.20 0.03
C VAL A 63 19.15 30.03 -1.24
N THR A 64 19.75 31.22 -1.11
CA THR A 64 19.91 32.22 -2.19
C THR A 64 21.37 32.50 -2.56
N LEU A 65 22.30 31.69 -2.04
CA LEU A 65 23.75 31.91 -2.18
C LEU A 65 24.25 31.81 -3.64
N LEU A 66 23.59 31.01 -4.47
CA LEU A 66 23.98 30.78 -5.87
C LEU A 66 22.79 30.42 -6.74
N THR A 67 22.98 30.39 -8.05
CA THR A 67 22.11 29.72 -9.01
C THR A 67 22.95 28.84 -9.92
N TYR A 68 22.34 27.84 -10.55
CA TYR A 68 23.06 26.88 -11.38
C TYR A 68 22.35 26.56 -12.69
N LYS A 69 23.14 26.13 -13.68
CA LYS A 69 22.66 25.49 -14.91
C LYS A 69 23.42 24.19 -15.11
N ASN A 70 22.68 23.10 -15.27
CA ASN A 70 23.23 21.76 -15.43
C ASN A 70 22.79 21.14 -16.76
N SER A 71 23.69 20.42 -17.42
CA SER A 71 23.42 19.73 -18.70
C SER A 71 24.28 18.48 -18.81
N SER A 72 23.78 17.45 -19.49
CA SER A 72 24.61 16.28 -19.83
C SER A 72 25.81 16.67 -20.70
N LYS A 73 26.90 15.91 -20.59
CA LYS A 73 27.93 15.88 -21.63
C LYS A 73 27.40 15.21 -22.90
N GLU A 74 27.97 15.54 -24.05
CA GLU A 74 27.57 15.00 -25.36
C GLU A 74 27.71 13.47 -25.42
N ASN A 75 28.76 12.93 -24.81
CA ASN A 75 29.01 11.48 -24.72
C ASN A 75 28.20 10.79 -23.61
N TRP A 76 27.28 11.49 -22.95
CA TRP A 76 26.50 11.01 -21.80
C TRP A 76 27.33 10.51 -20.61
N ASN A 77 28.64 10.77 -20.56
CA ASN A 77 29.51 10.32 -19.48
C ASN A 77 29.72 11.41 -18.42
N GLY A 78 28.61 11.90 -17.87
CA GLY A 78 28.57 12.90 -16.80
C GLY A 78 27.89 14.20 -17.22
N SER A 79 28.20 15.28 -16.51
CA SER A 79 27.47 16.55 -16.60
C SER A 79 28.40 17.77 -16.66
N ASN A 80 27.88 18.87 -17.17
CA ASN A 80 28.48 20.19 -17.12
C ASN A 80 27.65 21.07 -16.19
N LEU A 81 28.29 21.58 -15.13
CA LEU A 81 27.66 22.43 -14.12
C LEU A 81 28.22 23.86 -14.22
N LYS A 82 27.34 24.83 -14.43
CA LYS A 82 27.65 26.27 -14.42
C LYS A 82 27.02 26.92 -13.21
N LEU A 83 27.78 27.75 -12.50
CA LEU A 83 27.37 28.40 -11.26
C LEU A 83 27.45 29.93 -11.39
N ILE A 84 26.48 30.61 -10.79
CA ILE A 84 26.43 32.06 -10.67
C ILE A 84 26.19 32.38 -9.20
N TRP A 85 27.17 33.00 -8.55
CA TRP A 85 27.13 33.34 -7.13
C TRP A 85 26.35 34.64 -6.87
N HIS A 86 25.67 34.71 -5.73
CA HIS A 86 25.12 35.98 -5.25
C HIS A 86 26.24 36.99 -4.97
N PRO A 87 26.06 38.29 -5.28
CA PRO A 87 27.12 39.29 -5.12
C PRO A 87 27.70 39.40 -3.70
N GLU A 88 26.90 39.12 -2.68
CA GLU A 88 27.32 39.20 -1.27
C GLU A 88 28.16 38.00 -0.80
N VAL A 89 28.28 36.94 -1.61
CA VAL A 89 29.13 35.79 -1.28
C VAL A 89 30.59 36.16 -1.57
N LYS A 90 31.34 36.44 -0.50
CA LYS A 90 32.77 36.83 -0.59
C LYS A 90 33.69 35.63 -0.72
N ASN A 91 33.50 34.60 0.11
CA ASN A 91 34.41 33.47 0.23
C ASN A 91 33.95 32.27 -0.62
N LYS A 92 33.92 32.46 -1.95
CA LYS A 92 33.51 31.41 -2.89
C LYS A 92 34.45 30.19 -2.86
N GLU A 93 35.68 30.43 -2.44
CA GLU A 93 36.74 29.41 -2.35
C GLU A 93 36.46 28.33 -1.29
N GLU A 94 35.64 28.63 -0.28
CA GLU A 94 35.24 27.69 0.78
C GLU A 94 34.22 26.64 0.30
N PHE A 95 33.66 26.80 -0.90
CA PHE A 95 32.66 25.89 -1.42
C PHE A 95 33.27 24.77 -2.25
N SER A 96 32.75 23.57 -2.04
CA SER A 96 33.10 22.37 -2.78
C SER A 96 31.86 21.68 -3.36
N LEU A 97 32.10 20.67 -4.19
CA LEU A 97 31.09 19.92 -4.91
C LEU A 97 31.30 18.43 -4.70
N ILE A 98 30.26 17.74 -4.27
CA ILE A 98 30.18 16.29 -4.38
C ILE A 98 29.21 15.98 -5.51
N ALA A 99 29.62 15.13 -6.44
CA ALA A 99 28.73 14.58 -7.45
C ALA A 99 28.80 13.06 -7.43
N LYS A 100 27.63 12.41 -7.47
CA LYS A 100 27.52 10.96 -7.58
C LYS A 100 26.49 10.55 -8.62
N ASN A 101 26.72 9.41 -9.25
CA ASN A 101 25.79 8.77 -10.14
C ASN A 101 25.34 7.46 -9.52
N GLU A 102 24.04 7.29 -9.38
CA GLU A 102 23.46 6.08 -8.82
C GLU A 102 22.58 5.37 -9.83
N PHE A 103 22.75 4.06 -9.92
CA PHE A 103 21.91 3.22 -10.73
C PHE A 103 21.70 1.87 -10.07
N ASP A 104 20.43 1.47 -9.96
CA ASP A 104 20.06 0.17 -9.38
C ASP A 104 20.57 -0.03 -7.94
N GLY A 105 20.67 1.06 -7.17
CA GLY A 105 21.20 1.06 -5.81
C GLY A 105 22.73 0.97 -5.72
N ASN A 106 23.43 1.02 -6.86
CA ASN A 106 24.89 1.00 -6.92
C ASN A 106 25.42 2.40 -7.26
N LEU A 107 26.54 2.75 -6.64
CA LEU A 107 27.32 3.93 -7.00
C LEU A 107 28.11 3.65 -8.28
N MET A 108 27.70 4.28 -9.38
CA MET A 108 28.31 4.09 -10.70
C MET A 108 29.52 4.99 -10.92
N GLY A 109 29.56 6.13 -10.23
CA GLY A 109 30.67 7.06 -10.28
C GLY A 109 30.55 8.14 -9.22
N PHE A 110 31.71 8.63 -8.79
CA PHE A 110 31.85 9.63 -7.74
C PHE A 110 32.87 10.67 -8.18
N TYR A 111 32.57 11.93 -7.90
CA TYR A 111 33.41 13.06 -8.22
C TYR A 111 33.41 14.03 -7.04
N ASN A 112 34.59 14.33 -6.54
CA ASN A 112 34.83 15.34 -5.53
C ASN A 112 36.13 16.07 -5.93
N PRO A 113 36.05 17.29 -6.48
CA PRO A 113 37.25 18.04 -6.78
C PRO A 113 37.90 18.41 -5.44
N LYS A 114 39.15 17.98 -5.22
CA LYS A 114 39.94 18.36 -4.05
C LYS A 114 40.21 19.87 -3.96
N ASN A 115 39.90 20.63 -5.01
CA ASN A 115 40.15 22.06 -5.15
C ASN A 115 38.84 22.85 -5.13
N THR A 116 38.94 24.16 -4.91
CA THR A 116 37.83 25.10 -5.00
C THR A 116 36.90 24.83 -6.19
N LEU A 117 35.61 24.90 -5.92
CA LEU A 117 34.56 24.88 -6.91
C LEU A 117 34.66 26.06 -7.90
N LYS A 118 34.90 25.76 -9.19
CA LYS A 118 34.94 26.78 -10.23
C LYS A 118 33.53 27.20 -10.66
N ASN A 119 33.40 28.33 -11.35
CA ASN A 119 32.10 28.73 -11.95
C ASN A 119 31.64 27.81 -13.08
N LYS A 120 32.55 27.05 -13.71
CA LYS A 120 32.25 26.04 -14.73
C LYS A 120 32.98 24.75 -14.37
N ASN A 121 32.23 23.66 -14.21
CA ASN A 121 32.77 22.36 -13.84
C ASN A 121 32.32 21.29 -14.84
N SER A 122 33.29 20.52 -15.32
CA SER A 122 33.06 19.35 -16.17
C SER A 122 33.21 18.10 -15.31
N ILE A 123 32.09 17.41 -15.08
CA ILE A 123 31.97 16.35 -14.09
C ILE A 123 31.83 15.02 -14.83
N THR A 124 32.64 14.03 -14.48
CA THR A 124 32.58 12.68 -15.07
C THR A 124 32.20 11.69 -13.97
N THR A 125 30.96 11.24 -14.01
CA THR A 125 30.40 10.32 -12.99
C THR A 125 29.74 9.09 -13.63
N GLY A 126 29.93 8.86 -14.92
CA GLY A 126 29.26 7.76 -15.64
C GLY A 126 28.03 8.23 -16.42
N ASN A 127 27.16 7.28 -16.77
CA ASN A 127 26.01 7.52 -17.64
C ASN A 127 25.03 8.53 -17.02
N SER A 128 24.92 9.71 -17.62
CA SER A 128 24.09 10.82 -17.16
C SER A 128 22.58 10.54 -17.30
N LYS A 129 22.16 9.50 -18.04
CA LYS A 129 20.75 9.06 -18.05
C LYS A 129 20.29 8.48 -16.71
N ASN A 130 21.22 8.06 -15.86
CA ASN A 130 20.93 7.58 -14.51
C ASN A 130 20.60 8.76 -13.57
N LEU A 131 20.33 8.46 -12.29
CA LEU A 131 20.15 9.50 -11.29
C LEU A 131 21.51 10.12 -10.96
N ASN A 132 21.67 11.41 -11.25
CA ASN A 132 22.83 12.20 -10.89
C ASN A 132 22.44 13.09 -9.72
N GLU A 133 23.30 13.11 -8.71
CA GLU A 133 23.14 13.95 -7.53
C GLU A 133 24.37 14.83 -7.39
N PHE A 134 24.14 16.13 -7.17
CA PHE A 134 25.17 17.14 -6.96
C PHE A 134 24.86 17.89 -5.66
N ILE A 135 25.83 17.95 -4.76
CA ILE A 135 25.75 18.67 -3.50
C ILE A 135 26.84 19.74 -3.53
N ILE A 136 26.43 21.00 -3.50
CA ILE A 136 27.34 22.14 -3.32
C ILE A 136 27.25 22.54 -1.86
N TYR A 137 28.38 22.57 -1.17
CA TYR A 137 28.42 22.86 0.26
C TYR A 137 29.66 23.67 0.63
N ASN A 138 29.54 24.46 1.70
CA ASN A 138 30.66 25.15 2.33
C ASN A 138 31.40 24.18 3.25
N GLN A 139 32.72 24.09 3.09
CA GLN A 139 33.56 23.13 3.80
C GLN A 139 33.81 23.50 5.26
N GLU A 140 33.71 24.78 5.63
CA GLU A 140 33.98 25.24 6.99
C GLU A 140 32.80 24.98 7.93
N ASN A 141 31.58 25.23 7.47
CA ASN A 141 30.37 25.17 8.30
C ASN A 141 29.36 24.09 7.89
N ASN A 142 29.69 23.26 6.88
CA ASN A 142 28.84 22.20 6.34
C ASN A 142 27.48 22.68 5.79
N LEU A 143 27.36 23.96 5.44
CA LEU A 143 26.15 24.52 4.84
C LEU A 143 26.01 24.05 3.38
N ILE A 144 24.88 23.43 3.05
CA ILE A 144 24.51 23.04 1.69
C ILE A 144 23.92 24.26 0.97
N ALA A 145 24.63 24.74 -0.04
CA ALA A 145 24.18 25.84 -0.90
C ALA A 145 23.26 25.38 -2.05
N ALA A 146 23.37 24.12 -2.47
CA ALA A 146 22.44 23.52 -3.42
C ALA A 146 22.49 21.99 -3.36
N HIS A 147 21.32 21.36 -3.49
CA HIS A 147 21.18 19.92 -3.69
C HIS A 147 20.39 19.67 -4.96
N ILE A 148 21.05 19.08 -5.96
CA ILE A 148 20.54 18.93 -7.31
C ILE A 148 20.42 17.46 -7.60
N VAL A 149 19.21 16.99 -7.87
CA VAL A 149 18.95 15.60 -8.27
C VAL A 149 18.29 15.61 -9.64
N ASN A 150 18.94 15.03 -10.64
CA ASN A 150 18.39 14.97 -11.99
C ASN A 150 18.81 13.72 -12.78
N SER A 151 18.03 13.41 -13.80
CA SER A 151 18.38 12.44 -14.84
C SER A 151 18.12 13.10 -16.19
N TYR A 152 19.00 12.87 -17.16
CA TYR A 152 18.84 13.46 -18.48
C TYR A 152 18.08 12.53 -19.41
N LEU A 153 17.06 13.06 -20.08
CA LEU A 153 16.33 12.33 -21.12
C LEU A 153 17.19 12.26 -22.38
N GLY A 154 17.47 11.05 -22.86
CA GLY A 154 18.14 10.82 -24.14
C GLY A 154 17.20 10.86 -25.33
N GLU A 155 17.76 10.80 -26.54
CA GLU A 155 17.09 10.92 -27.86
C GLU A 155 15.97 9.91 -28.14
N ASN A 156 15.72 8.93 -27.27
CA ASN A 156 14.65 7.93 -27.42
C ASN A 156 13.33 8.42 -26.82
N PHE A 157 12.96 9.67 -27.07
CA PHE A 157 11.63 10.16 -26.72
C PHE A 157 10.64 9.71 -27.80
N GLU A 158 9.71 8.81 -27.44
CA GLU A 158 8.57 8.51 -28.30
C GLU A 158 7.67 9.76 -28.33
N LEU A 159 7.84 10.61 -29.35
CA LEU A 159 6.95 11.72 -29.58
C LEU A 159 5.59 11.16 -30.03
N LEU A 160 4.60 11.29 -29.16
CA LEU A 160 3.22 10.91 -29.44
C LEU A 160 2.58 11.99 -30.31
N ILE A 161 2.54 11.76 -31.63
CA ILE A 161 1.78 12.61 -32.54
C ILE A 161 0.35 12.05 -32.59
N GLU A 162 -0.59 12.80 -32.01
CA GLU A 162 -2.02 12.48 -32.06
C GLU A 162 -2.50 12.69 -33.51
N ALA A 163 -2.69 11.61 -34.27
CA ALA A 163 -3.41 11.69 -35.55
C ALA A 163 -4.92 11.77 -35.31
N GLU A 164 -5.68 12.16 -36.33
CA GLU A 164 -7.13 12.39 -36.26
C GLU A 164 -7.86 11.29 -35.49
N SER A 165 -8.63 11.72 -34.50
CA SER A 165 -9.34 10.82 -33.61
C SER A 165 -10.53 10.18 -34.32
N VAL A 166 -10.50 8.86 -34.49
CA VAL A 166 -11.64 8.09 -34.97
C VAL A 166 -12.60 7.85 -33.80
N ILE A 167 -13.90 8.09 -33.98
CA ILE A 167 -14.91 7.79 -32.96
C ILE A 167 -15.39 6.34 -33.14
N ARG A 168 -15.42 5.57 -32.05
CA ARG A 168 -16.09 4.27 -31.96
C ARG A 168 -17.34 4.41 -31.12
N THR A 169 -18.51 4.15 -31.69
CA THR A 169 -19.75 4.08 -30.91
C THR A 169 -20.01 2.66 -30.43
N ILE A 170 -20.32 2.49 -29.15
CA ILE A 170 -20.81 1.23 -28.56
C ILE A 170 -22.20 1.45 -27.97
N LYS A 171 -23.01 0.40 -27.87
CA LYS A 171 -24.29 0.43 -27.14
C LYS A 171 -24.10 -0.22 -25.78
N CYS A 172 -24.22 0.55 -24.70
CA CYS A 172 -24.19 0.07 -23.32
C CYS A 172 -25.53 0.39 -22.68
N GLU A 173 -26.22 -0.64 -22.18
CA GLU A 173 -27.46 -0.51 -21.38
C GLU A 173 -28.41 0.56 -21.95
N GLU A 174 -28.75 0.39 -23.24
CA GLU A 174 -29.65 1.25 -24.04
C GLU A 174 -29.11 2.62 -24.50
N LYS A 175 -27.99 3.10 -23.98
CA LYS A 175 -27.36 4.35 -24.44
C LYS A 175 -26.23 4.08 -25.44
N LYS A 176 -26.20 4.87 -26.52
CA LYS A 176 -25.03 4.95 -27.41
C LYS A 176 -23.95 5.76 -26.71
N VAL A 177 -22.77 5.17 -26.58
CA VAL A 177 -21.57 5.81 -26.01
C VAL A 177 -20.53 5.92 -27.11
N GLU A 178 -20.10 7.15 -27.38
CA GLU A 178 -19.06 7.44 -28.34
C GLU A 178 -17.70 7.51 -27.64
N ILE A 179 -16.75 6.70 -28.10
CA ILE A 179 -15.41 6.61 -27.57
C ILE A 179 -14.46 7.18 -28.62
N LYS A 180 -13.83 8.30 -28.27
CA LYS A 180 -12.78 8.92 -29.08
C LYS A 180 -11.51 8.05 -29.01
N LEU A 181 -11.19 7.36 -30.10
CA LEU A 181 -9.97 6.56 -30.21
C LEU A 181 -8.79 7.49 -30.51
N LYS A 182 -7.66 7.22 -29.84
CA LYS A 182 -6.38 7.87 -30.13
C LYS A 182 -5.49 6.85 -30.85
N SER A 183 -5.08 7.13 -32.08
CA SER A 183 -4.12 6.28 -32.78
C SER A 183 -2.70 6.65 -32.36
N LEU A 184 -1.95 5.67 -31.88
CA LEU A 184 -0.55 5.80 -31.50
C LEU A 184 0.32 5.37 -32.70
N SER A 185 0.85 6.32 -33.47
CA SER A 185 1.87 5.98 -34.46
C SER A 185 3.21 5.78 -33.75
N LYS A 186 3.69 4.53 -33.71
CA LYS A 186 5.02 4.21 -33.17
C LYS A 186 6.05 4.31 -34.28
N ARG A 187 7.05 5.18 -34.15
CA ARG A 187 8.32 4.98 -34.86
C ARG A 187 9.03 3.81 -34.20
N THR A 188 8.99 2.64 -34.86
CA THR A 188 9.72 1.44 -34.42
C THR A 188 11.21 1.61 -34.64
N SER A 189 11.91 2.29 -33.72
CA SER A 189 13.35 2.08 -33.58
C SER A 189 13.59 0.63 -33.14
N LYS A 190 14.53 -0.08 -33.78
CA LYS A 190 14.94 -1.44 -33.37
C LYS A 190 15.18 -1.47 -31.85
N LYS A 191 14.39 -2.27 -31.13
CA LYS A 191 14.59 -2.54 -29.70
C LYS A 191 15.84 -3.40 -29.54
N TYR A 192 16.99 -2.77 -29.37
CA TYR A 192 18.16 -3.44 -28.82
C TYR A 192 17.94 -3.65 -27.32
N SER A 193 18.14 -4.87 -26.81
CA SER A 193 18.12 -5.12 -25.37
C SER A 193 19.38 -4.53 -24.75
N ASP A 194 19.29 -3.29 -24.31
CA ASP A 194 20.38 -2.67 -23.55
C ASP A 194 20.44 -3.27 -22.11
N TYR A 195 21.56 -3.10 -21.41
CA TYR A 195 21.78 -3.49 -20.02
C TYR A 195 20.64 -3.05 -19.08
N PHE A 196 20.01 -1.89 -19.34
CA PHE A 196 18.81 -1.41 -18.63
C PHE A 196 17.64 -2.41 -18.70
N SER A 197 17.45 -3.11 -19.82
CA SER A 197 16.38 -4.09 -19.99
C SER A 197 16.60 -5.34 -19.12
N HIS A 198 17.84 -5.79 -19.02
CA HIS A 198 18.21 -6.91 -18.13
C HIS A 198 17.98 -6.56 -16.66
N ILE A 199 18.34 -5.34 -16.24
CA ILE A 199 18.05 -4.87 -14.88
C ILE A 199 16.56 -4.77 -14.61
N LYS A 200 15.76 -4.23 -15.54
CA LYS A 200 14.30 -4.15 -15.38
C LYS A 200 13.71 -5.55 -15.18
N LYS A 201 14.13 -6.53 -16.00
CA LYS A 201 13.71 -7.93 -15.86
C LYS A 201 14.11 -8.50 -14.49
N ARG A 202 15.37 -8.31 -14.07
CA ARG A 202 15.86 -8.75 -12.76
C ARG A 202 15.07 -8.13 -11.60
N LYS A 203 14.80 -6.82 -11.64
CA LYS A 203 13.99 -6.11 -10.62
C LYS A 203 12.59 -6.71 -10.50
N TYR A 204 11.93 -6.91 -11.63
CA TYR A 204 10.59 -7.53 -11.67
C TYR A 204 10.59 -8.95 -11.07
N GLU A 205 11.53 -9.80 -11.48
CA GLU A 205 11.62 -11.17 -10.93
C GLU A 205 11.97 -11.18 -9.44
N ASN A 206 12.85 -10.30 -8.98
CA ASN A 206 13.18 -10.16 -7.55
C ASN A 206 11.99 -9.66 -6.74
N GLU A 207 11.25 -8.67 -7.25
CA GLU A 207 10.04 -8.16 -6.60
C GLU A 207 8.98 -9.25 -6.46
N LYS A 208 8.73 -10.00 -7.55
CA LYS A 208 7.81 -11.13 -7.54
C LYS A 208 8.19 -12.19 -6.50
N LYS A 209 9.48 -12.56 -6.41
CA LYS A 209 9.98 -13.50 -5.39
C LYS A 209 9.79 -12.96 -3.98
N ARG A 210 10.15 -11.68 -3.74
CA ARG A 210 10.01 -11.01 -2.44
C ARG A 210 8.55 -10.95 -1.98
N LEU A 211 7.63 -10.61 -2.88
CA LEU A 211 6.20 -10.56 -2.58
C LEU A 211 5.64 -11.93 -2.22
N ALA A 212 6.09 -12.99 -2.89
CA ALA A 212 5.70 -14.36 -2.56
C ALA A 212 6.28 -14.81 -1.21
N GLN A 213 7.56 -14.54 -0.94
CA GLN A 213 8.20 -14.86 0.35
C GLN A 213 7.52 -14.19 1.54
N ASN A 214 7.09 -12.95 1.38
CA ASN A 214 6.40 -12.18 2.43
C ASN A 214 4.90 -12.47 2.51
N LEU A 215 4.39 -13.42 1.72
CA LEU A 215 2.96 -13.71 1.57
C LEU A 215 2.14 -12.45 1.21
N SER A 216 2.76 -11.46 0.54
CA SER A 216 2.10 -10.23 0.12
C SER A 216 1.25 -10.44 -1.13
N ILE A 217 1.77 -11.19 -2.10
CA ILE A 217 1.05 -11.59 -3.31
C ILE A 217 1.50 -13.00 -3.68
N ILE A 218 0.56 -13.95 -3.67
CA ILE A 218 0.80 -15.34 -4.10
C ILE A 218 -0.33 -15.78 -5.01
N GLN A 219 0.04 -16.52 -6.05
CA GLN A 219 -0.92 -17.21 -6.91
C GLN A 219 -0.87 -18.70 -6.61
N TYR A 220 -2.04 -19.30 -6.54
CA TYR A 220 -2.22 -20.75 -6.38
C TYR A 220 -3.06 -21.27 -7.53
N GLY A 221 -3.12 -22.58 -7.72
CA GLY A 221 -4.04 -23.17 -8.70
C GLY A 221 -3.63 -22.94 -10.15
N LYS A 222 -2.38 -22.50 -10.38
CA LYS A 222 -1.92 -22.10 -11.71
C LYS A 222 -1.86 -23.32 -12.61
N ASN A 223 -2.40 -23.20 -13.82
CA ASN A 223 -2.46 -24.29 -14.81
C ASN A 223 -3.17 -25.56 -14.28
N GLY A 224 -4.13 -25.40 -13.36
CA GLY A 224 -4.92 -26.53 -12.83
C GLY A 224 -4.20 -27.39 -11.78
N ILE A 225 -3.06 -26.95 -11.26
CA ILE A 225 -2.34 -27.61 -10.16
C ILE A 225 -3.14 -27.46 -8.86
N ASP A 226 -3.39 -28.55 -8.12
CA ASP A 226 -4.01 -28.45 -6.79
C ASP A 226 -2.99 -28.02 -5.73
N ASP A 227 -3.03 -26.73 -5.38
CA ASP A 227 -2.17 -26.10 -4.38
C ASP A 227 -2.85 -26.01 -2.99
N ARG A 228 -3.94 -26.76 -2.73
CA ARG A 228 -4.75 -26.61 -1.50
C ARG A 228 -3.93 -26.70 -0.23
N LYS A 229 -3.03 -27.69 -0.13
CA LYS A 229 -2.19 -27.87 1.06
C LYS A 229 -1.32 -26.65 1.30
N LYS A 230 -0.66 -26.16 0.24
CA LYS A 230 0.20 -24.97 0.30
C LYS A 230 -0.58 -23.71 0.68
N ALA A 231 -1.76 -23.51 0.08
CA ALA A 231 -2.60 -22.36 0.40
C ALA A 231 -3.03 -22.35 1.87
N LEU A 232 -3.45 -23.50 2.43
CA LEU A 232 -3.79 -23.62 3.84
C LEU A 232 -2.58 -23.41 4.75
N GLU A 233 -1.40 -23.94 4.39
CA GLU A 233 -0.17 -23.70 5.14
C GLU A 233 0.20 -22.22 5.17
N ASP A 234 0.06 -21.49 4.07
CA ASP A 234 0.35 -20.06 4.02
C ASP A 234 -0.65 -19.24 4.84
N ILE A 235 -1.95 -19.60 4.84
CA ILE A 235 -2.94 -19.00 5.75
C ILE A 235 -2.57 -19.24 7.21
N ARG A 236 -2.14 -20.46 7.57
CA ARG A 236 -1.71 -20.78 8.93
C ARG A 236 -0.46 -19.99 9.32
N LYS A 237 0.52 -19.83 8.43
CA LYS A 237 1.69 -18.97 8.67
C LYS A 237 1.30 -17.51 8.90
N LEU A 238 0.30 -16.99 8.19
CA LEU A 238 -0.22 -15.65 8.44
C LEU A 238 -0.84 -15.56 9.84
N ILE A 239 -1.65 -16.55 10.22
CA ILE A 239 -2.28 -16.61 11.55
C ILE A 239 -1.24 -16.71 12.66
N GLU A 240 -0.22 -17.54 12.49
CA GLU A 240 0.90 -17.65 13.42
C GLU A 240 1.65 -16.33 13.56
N LYS A 241 1.92 -15.65 12.45
CA LYS A 241 2.71 -14.41 12.43
C LYS A 241 1.96 -13.19 12.97
N HIS A 242 0.65 -13.09 12.70
CA HIS A 242 -0.14 -11.87 12.94
C HIS A 242 -1.28 -12.06 13.94
N GLY A 243 -1.57 -13.28 14.38
CA GLY A 243 -2.71 -13.60 15.25
C GLY A 243 -2.56 -13.21 16.72
N ARG A 244 -1.44 -12.59 17.14
CA ARG A 244 -1.13 -12.28 18.56
C ARG A 244 -2.21 -11.45 19.25
N LYS A 245 -2.98 -10.68 18.49
CA LYS A 245 -4.04 -9.81 18.98
C LYS A 245 -5.41 -10.15 18.39
N GLY A 246 -5.52 -11.31 17.76
CA GLY A 246 -6.74 -11.80 17.14
C GLY A 246 -6.57 -12.05 15.64
N ALA A 247 -7.49 -12.83 15.09
CA ALA A 247 -7.56 -13.16 13.67
C ALA A 247 -9.01 -13.37 13.26
N TYR A 248 -9.46 -12.67 12.22
CA TYR A 248 -10.84 -12.69 11.77
C TYR A 248 -10.96 -13.28 10.36
N LEU A 249 -12.02 -14.03 10.11
CA LEU A 249 -12.37 -14.53 8.78
C LEU A 249 -13.72 -14.00 8.35
N TRP A 250 -13.76 -13.46 7.14
CA TRP A 250 -14.98 -12.99 6.51
C TRP A 250 -15.13 -13.72 5.19
N ASP A 251 -16.06 -14.67 5.10
CA ASP A 251 -16.29 -15.44 3.88
C ASP A 251 -17.72 -16.03 3.88
N PRO A 252 -18.52 -15.80 2.83
CA PRO A 252 -19.94 -16.17 2.80
C PRO A 252 -20.20 -17.68 2.86
N TYR A 253 -19.18 -18.52 2.69
CA TYR A 253 -19.33 -19.97 2.63
C TYR A 253 -18.58 -20.73 3.74
N LEU A 254 -18.13 -20.07 4.82
CA LEU A 254 -17.45 -20.73 5.93
C LEU A 254 -18.33 -21.77 6.63
N ASN A 255 -17.70 -22.85 7.08
CA ASN A 255 -18.26 -23.84 8.00
C ASN A 255 -17.22 -24.30 9.04
N HIS A 256 -17.58 -25.21 9.95
CA HIS A 256 -16.66 -25.74 10.96
C HIS A 256 -15.35 -26.28 10.37
N LYS A 257 -15.37 -27.01 9.25
CA LYS A 257 -14.16 -27.57 8.63
C LYS A 257 -13.20 -26.48 8.18
N ASP A 258 -13.74 -25.38 7.64
CA ASP A 258 -12.92 -24.25 7.20
C ASP A 258 -12.24 -23.58 8.39
N LEU A 259 -12.96 -23.35 9.49
CA LEU A 259 -12.41 -22.76 10.71
C LEU A 259 -11.37 -23.68 11.38
N MET A 260 -11.64 -25.00 11.42
CA MET A 260 -10.71 -26.01 11.92
C MET A 260 -9.41 -26.05 11.10
N GLN A 261 -9.47 -25.80 9.78
CA GLN A 261 -8.30 -25.76 8.92
C GLN A 261 -7.54 -24.42 8.97
N THR A 262 -8.13 -23.39 9.58
CA THR A 262 -7.62 -22.01 9.59
C THR A 262 -7.50 -21.45 11.02
N LEU A 263 -8.53 -20.77 11.55
CA LEU A 263 -8.47 -20.05 12.84
C LEU A 263 -8.08 -20.93 14.03
N TYR A 264 -8.42 -22.22 14.03
CA TYR A 264 -8.01 -23.17 15.07
C TYR A 264 -6.50 -23.37 15.15
N HIS A 265 -5.74 -22.98 14.13
CA HIS A 265 -4.27 -23.01 14.15
C HIS A 265 -3.66 -21.76 14.79
N CYS A 266 -4.45 -20.88 15.42
CA CYS A 266 -3.93 -19.76 16.20
C CYS A 266 -3.21 -20.26 17.45
N LEU A 267 -1.94 -19.89 17.62
CA LEU A 267 -1.11 -20.32 18.76
C LEU A 267 -1.33 -19.47 20.03
N TYR A 268 -2.07 -18.36 19.91
CA TYR A 268 -2.22 -17.40 20.99
C TYR A 268 -3.51 -17.66 21.76
N ARG A 269 -3.38 -17.85 23.08
CA ARG A 269 -4.49 -18.18 23.97
C ARG A 269 -5.43 -17.00 24.15
N ASN A 270 -6.73 -17.26 24.16
CA ASN A 270 -7.81 -16.32 24.49
C ASN A 270 -7.85 -15.04 23.64
N VAL A 271 -7.12 -14.99 22.51
CA VAL A 271 -7.19 -13.87 21.58
C VAL A 271 -8.50 -13.91 20.79
N PRO A 272 -9.10 -12.76 20.43
CA PRO A 272 -10.35 -12.76 19.69
C PRO A 272 -10.20 -13.43 18.31
N LEU A 273 -10.93 -14.52 18.10
CA LEU A 273 -11.09 -15.17 16.81
C LEU A 273 -12.54 -14.97 16.38
N LYS A 274 -12.75 -14.26 15.26
CA LYS A 274 -14.08 -13.90 14.79
C LYS A 274 -14.30 -14.45 13.39
N ALA A 275 -15.45 -15.05 13.13
CA ALA A 275 -15.79 -15.53 11.80
C ALA A 275 -17.21 -15.10 11.40
N ILE A 276 -17.37 -14.58 10.19
CA ILE A 276 -18.69 -14.25 9.61
C ILE A 276 -18.92 -15.09 8.35
N THR A 277 -20.04 -15.81 8.32
CA THR A 277 -20.56 -16.50 7.12
C THR A 277 -21.93 -15.94 6.71
N ALA A 278 -22.44 -16.37 5.57
CA ALA A 278 -23.78 -16.01 5.11
C ALA A 278 -24.67 -17.26 4.97
N TYR A 279 -25.95 -17.14 5.35
CA TYR A 279 -26.98 -18.15 5.12
C TYR A 279 -28.19 -17.52 4.41
N ASN A 280 -28.14 -17.52 3.07
CA ASN A 280 -29.18 -17.00 2.19
C ASN A 280 -29.53 -18.03 1.10
N LYS A 281 -30.34 -17.66 0.10
CA LYS A 281 -30.74 -18.57 -0.98
C LYS A 281 -29.55 -19.19 -1.72
N SER A 282 -28.47 -18.44 -1.97
CA SER A 282 -27.30 -18.94 -2.72
C SER A 282 -26.38 -19.81 -1.86
N SER A 283 -26.14 -19.44 -0.59
CA SER A 283 -25.24 -20.18 0.29
C SER A 283 -25.89 -21.39 0.97
N LYS A 284 -27.21 -21.38 1.19
CA LYS A 284 -27.97 -22.47 1.82
C LYS A 284 -27.73 -23.82 1.15
N LYS A 285 -27.76 -23.87 -0.19
CA LYS A 285 -27.55 -25.12 -0.94
C LYS A 285 -26.14 -25.66 -0.73
N ILE A 286 -25.14 -24.77 -0.75
CA ILE A 286 -23.73 -25.12 -0.55
C ILE A 286 -23.53 -25.65 0.87
N HIS A 287 -24.01 -24.93 1.88
CA HIS A 287 -23.91 -25.33 3.29
C HIS A 287 -24.56 -26.69 3.57
N ASN A 288 -25.79 -26.87 3.08
CA ASN A 288 -26.54 -28.11 3.24
C ASN A 288 -25.84 -29.29 2.58
N ASN A 289 -25.31 -29.11 1.36
CA ASN A 289 -24.54 -30.13 0.66
C ASN A 289 -23.25 -30.50 1.42
N ARG A 290 -22.53 -29.50 1.92
CA ARG A 290 -21.27 -29.70 2.67
C ARG A 290 -21.45 -30.45 4.00
N LEU A 291 -22.65 -30.37 4.58
CA LEU A 291 -23.03 -31.13 5.78
C LEU A 291 -23.82 -32.41 5.49
N GLY A 292 -24.13 -32.71 4.22
CA GLY A 292 -24.96 -33.85 3.84
C GLY A 292 -26.38 -33.80 4.41
N ILE A 293 -26.99 -32.61 4.51
CA ILE A 293 -28.37 -32.43 5.00
C ILE A 293 -29.27 -32.00 3.84
N LYS A 294 -30.38 -32.69 3.60
CA LYS A 294 -31.39 -32.24 2.65
C LYS A 294 -32.34 -31.23 3.29
N ASN A 295 -32.60 -30.11 2.61
CA ASN A 295 -33.62 -29.09 2.97
C ASN A 295 -33.55 -28.58 4.42
N ALA A 296 -32.35 -28.42 5.00
CA ALA A 296 -32.23 -27.82 6.33
C ALA A 296 -32.65 -26.34 6.30
N ASN A 297 -33.28 -25.87 7.39
CA ASN A 297 -33.43 -24.46 7.69
C ASN A 297 -32.23 -23.95 8.53
N LEU A 298 -32.17 -22.64 8.75
CA LEU A 298 -31.07 -22.00 9.50
C LEU A 298 -30.84 -22.66 10.87
N LYS A 299 -31.89 -22.86 11.68
CA LYS A 299 -31.80 -23.48 13.01
C LYS A 299 -31.22 -24.90 12.97
N ARG A 300 -31.64 -25.72 12.01
CA ARG A 300 -31.12 -27.09 11.83
C ARG A 300 -29.66 -27.09 11.36
N TRP A 301 -29.29 -26.14 10.50
CA TRP A 301 -27.90 -25.97 10.05
C TRP A 301 -26.99 -25.54 11.22
N ILE A 302 -27.38 -24.52 11.99
CA ILE A 302 -26.65 -24.07 13.20
C ILE A 302 -26.46 -25.24 14.17
N ARG A 303 -27.52 -26.00 14.47
CA ARG A 303 -27.42 -27.15 15.38
C ARG A 303 -26.39 -28.19 14.91
N ARG A 304 -26.31 -28.46 13.60
CA ARG A 304 -25.31 -29.37 13.05
C ARG A 304 -23.90 -28.80 13.16
N GLU A 305 -23.68 -27.52 12.83
CA GLU A 305 -22.38 -26.88 13.01
C GLU A 305 -21.92 -26.96 14.47
N LYS A 306 -22.79 -26.58 15.44
CA LYS A 306 -22.50 -26.70 16.89
C LYS A 306 -22.08 -28.12 17.29
N ALA A 307 -22.79 -29.14 16.80
CA ALA A 307 -22.46 -30.53 17.09
C ALA A 307 -21.07 -30.94 16.56
N TYR A 308 -20.66 -30.44 15.39
CA TYR A 308 -19.33 -30.69 14.86
C TYR A 308 -18.23 -30.01 15.67
N PHE A 309 -18.44 -28.76 16.12
CA PHE A 309 -17.46 -28.07 16.96
C PHE A 309 -17.21 -28.78 18.29
N LYS A 310 -18.27 -29.31 18.93
CA LYS A 310 -18.16 -30.07 20.19
C LYS A 310 -17.36 -31.38 20.07
N VAL A 311 -17.38 -32.03 18.89
CA VAL A 311 -16.71 -33.33 18.68
C VAL A 311 -15.32 -33.17 18.08
N ALA A 312 -15.07 -32.12 17.32
CA ALA A 312 -13.83 -31.95 16.57
C ALA A 312 -12.66 -31.36 17.40
N SER A 313 -12.93 -30.77 18.57
CA SER A 313 -11.92 -30.14 19.43
C SER A 313 -12.41 -30.07 20.88
N ASP A 314 -11.46 -30.04 21.83
CA ASP A 314 -11.69 -29.70 23.24
C ASP A 314 -11.87 -28.18 23.47
N ASN A 315 -11.68 -27.37 22.42
CA ASN A 315 -11.78 -25.91 22.41
C ASN A 315 -10.91 -25.19 23.44
N PHE A 316 -9.86 -25.84 23.95
CA PHE A 316 -9.05 -25.33 25.05
C PHE A 316 -8.37 -24.00 24.67
N ALA A 317 -8.57 -22.99 25.52
CA ALA A 317 -7.99 -21.64 25.38
C ALA A 317 -8.32 -20.90 24.06
N LEU A 318 -9.40 -21.30 23.38
CA LEU A 318 -9.94 -20.60 22.22
C LEU A 318 -10.96 -19.55 22.65
N ASN A 319 -10.91 -18.39 22.00
CA ASN A 319 -11.94 -17.35 22.08
C ASN A 319 -12.50 -17.13 20.67
N LEU A 320 -13.13 -18.18 20.13
CA LEU A 320 -13.75 -18.21 18.82
C LEU A 320 -15.24 -17.90 18.92
N GLU A 321 -15.66 -16.92 18.14
CA GLU A 321 -17.06 -16.60 17.90
C GLU A 321 -17.34 -16.67 16.39
N PHE A 322 -18.32 -17.48 16.02
CA PHE A 322 -18.73 -17.69 14.65
C PHE A 322 -20.18 -17.24 14.48
N ARG A 323 -20.38 -16.21 13.65
CA ARG A 323 -21.70 -15.63 13.38
C ARG A 323 -22.12 -15.82 11.94
N VAL A 324 -23.43 -15.82 11.73
CA VAL A 324 -24.07 -15.94 10.43
C VAL A 324 -24.94 -14.74 10.15
N ARG A 325 -24.67 -14.11 9.02
CA ARG A 325 -25.56 -13.15 8.40
C ARG A 325 -26.71 -13.89 7.71
N ASN A 326 -27.94 -13.46 7.93
CA ASN A 326 -29.14 -14.08 7.34
C ASN A 326 -30.04 -13.01 6.68
N ASN A 327 -31.27 -13.34 6.31
CA ASN A 327 -32.15 -12.38 5.63
C ASN A 327 -32.68 -11.27 6.56
N ASN A 328 -32.62 -11.46 7.88
CA ASN A 328 -33.18 -10.56 8.87
C ASN A 328 -32.12 -9.64 9.50
N TYR A 329 -30.85 -10.07 9.52
CA TYR A 329 -29.77 -9.34 10.18
C TYR A 329 -28.49 -9.38 9.34
N GLY A 330 -27.82 -8.23 9.22
CA GLY A 330 -26.60 -8.03 8.45
C GLY A 330 -26.85 -7.82 6.96
N TRP A 331 -25.91 -7.15 6.30
CA TRP A 331 -25.98 -6.80 4.89
C TRP A 331 -25.30 -7.85 3.97
N ASN A 332 -25.61 -7.78 2.67
CA ASN A 332 -25.07 -8.73 1.68
C ASN A 332 -23.59 -8.46 1.41
N PHE A 333 -22.76 -9.50 1.49
CA PHE A 333 -21.37 -9.44 1.07
C PHE A 333 -20.98 -10.66 0.23
N HIS A 334 -19.97 -10.47 -0.62
CA HIS A 334 -19.32 -11.54 -1.38
C HIS A 334 -17.83 -11.62 -1.08
N ASP A 335 -17.33 -10.75 -0.21
CA ASP A 335 -15.92 -10.60 0.03
C ASP A 335 -15.34 -11.77 0.81
N ARG A 336 -14.05 -12.03 0.60
CA ARG A 336 -13.30 -13.08 1.29
C ARG A 336 -12.00 -12.50 1.83
N PHE A 337 -11.97 -12.30 3.14
CA PHE A 337 -10.84 -11.69 3.82
C PHE A 337 -10.37 -12.51 5.02
N LEU A 338 -9.06 -12.50 5.22
CA LEU A 338 -8.40 -12.81 6.48
C LEU A 338 -7.88 -11.51 7.07
N LEU A 339 -8.35 -11.15 8.26
CA LEU A 339 -8.05 -9.89 8.93
C LEU A 339 -7.28 -10.15 10.22
N PHE A 340 -6.37 -9.22 10.53
CA PHE A 340 -5.66 -9.16 11.80
C PHE A 340 -5.86 -7.74 12.33
N PRO A 341 -6.61 -7.55 13.43
CA PRO A 341 -6.95 -6.22 13.94
C PRO A 341 -5.71 -5.44 14.37
N TYR A 342 -4.67 -6.13 14.86
CA TYR A 342 -3.40 -5.52 15.25
C TYR A 342 -2.25 -6.46 14.87
N SER A 343 -1.52 -6.10 13.81
CA SER A 343 -0.58 -7.00 13.13
C SER A 343 0.90 -6.67 13.36
N ASP A 344 1.21 -5.47 13.86
CA ASP A 344 2.57 -4.95 14.03
C ASP A 344 2.77 -4.15 15.34
N ARG A 345 4.01 -3.68 15.58
CA ARG A 345 4.39 -2.87 16.75
C ARG A 345 3.70 -1.50 16.79
N LEU A 346 3.15 -1.05 15.67
CA LEU A 346 2.42 0.21 15.55
C LEU A 346 0.91 0.00 15.70
N HIS A 347 0.48 -1.21 16.08
CA HIS A 347 -0.93 -1.57 16.24
C HIS A 347 -1.76 -1.34 14.96
N LYS A 348 -1.15 -1.48 13.78
CA LYS A 348 -1.89 -1.35 12.51
C LYS A 348 -2.54 -2.67 12.12
N PRO A 349 -3.78 -2.63 11.58
CA PRO A 349 -4.39 -3.84 11.06
C PRO A 349 -3.68 -4.34 9.81
N ALA A 350 -3.86 -5.61 9.50
CA ALA A 350 -3.45 -6.16 8.23
C ALA A 350 -4.55 -7.08 7.70
N VAL A 351 -4.82 -6.96 6.40
CA VAL A 351 -5.91 -7.68 5.73
C VAL A 351 -5.37 -8.32 4.46
N TRP A 352 -5.78 -9.56 4.23
CA TRP A 352 -5.52 -10.31 3.01
C TRP A 352 -6.83 -10.63 2.30
N SER A 353 -6.94 -10.26 1.03
CA SER A 353 -7.94 -10.81 0.11
C SER A 353 -7.57 -12.23 -0.25
N LEU A 354 -8.53 -13.15 -0.10
CA LEU A 354 -8.32 -14.57 -0.37
C LEU A 354 -8.55 -14.94 -1.83
N GLY A 355 -9.22 -14.10 -2.63
CA GLY A 355 -9.55 -14.36 -4.04
C GLY A 355 -10.54 -15.52 -4.29
N THR A 356 -10.78 -16.37 -3.30
CA THR A 356 -11.76 -17.46 -3.28
C THR A 356 -12.15 -17.75 -1.84
N SER A 357 -13.17 -18.57 -1.64
CA SER A 357 -13.58 -19.02 -0.31
C SER A 357 -12.61 -20.06 0.27
N VAL A 358 -12.55 -20.19 1.59
CA VAL A 358 -11.61 -21.08 2.30
C VAL A 358 -11.71 -22.53 1.82
N ASN A 359 -12.93 -22.98 1.51
CA ASN A 359 -13.20 -24.30 0.95
C ASN A 359 -12.67 -24.51 -0.49
N GLY A 360 -12.40 -23.43 -1.21
CA GLY A 360 -11.87 -23.36 -2.57
C GLY A 360 -10.37 -23.06 -2.65
N LEU A 361 -9.73 -22.68 -1.54
CA LEU A 361 -8.30 -22.37 -1.49
C LEU A 361 -7.47 -23.50 -2.13
N GLY A 362 -6.62 -23.09 -3.06
CA GLY A 362 -5.64 -23.85 -3.82
C GLY A 362 -6.18 -24.75 -4.92
N LYS A 363 -7.50 -24.98 -4.99
CA LYS A 363 -8.12 -25.90 -5.96
C LYS A 363 -8.18 -25.34 -7.37
N ASN A 364 -8.41 -24.03 -7.48
CA ASN A 364 -8.49 -23.30 -8.73
C ASN A 364 -7.59 -22.06 -8.65
N HIS A 365 -7.33 -21.46 -9.82
CA HIS A 365 -6.59 -20.21 -9.88
C HIS A 365 -7.25 -19.15 -9.02
N HIS A 366 -6.48 -18.62 -8.07
CA HIS A 366 -6.83 -17.46 -7.26
C HIS A 366 -5.55 -16.81 -6.74
N ILE A 367 -5.71 -15.59 -6.22
CA ILE A 367 -4.61 -14.77 -5.72
C ILE A 367 -4.90 -14.42 -4.26
N LEU A 368 -3.95 -14.75 -3.39
CA LEU A 368 -3.89 -14.23 -2.04
C LEU A 368 -3.11 -12.92 -2.07
N GLN A 369 -3.71 -11.83 -1.58
CA GLN A 369 -3.12 -10.50 -1.67
C GLN A 369 -3.30 -9.70 -0.39
N LYS A 370 -2.20 -9.19 0.17
CA LYS A 370 -2.21 -8.19 1.26
C LYS A 370 -2.71 -6.85 0.73
N LEU A 371 -3.63 -6.21 1.46
CA LEU A 371 -4.19 -4.91 1.10
C LEU A 371 -3.33 -3.76 1.65
N ASN A 372 -3.29 -2.65 0.92
CA ASN A 372 -2.54 -1.45 1.31
C ASN A 372 -3.29 -0.60 2.35
N ASN A 373 -4.62 -0.60 2.33
CA ASN A 373 -5.48 0.17 3.23
C ASN A 373 -6.36 -0.77 4.07
N PRO A 374 -5.76 -1.55 5.00
CA PRO A 374 -6.47 -2.59 5.75
C PRO A 374 -7.53 -2.06 6.72
N GLN A 375 -7.42 -0.81 7.17
CA GLN A 375 -8.33 -0.21 8.16
C GLN A 375 -9.78 -0.17 7.65
N ILE A 376 -9.98 0.26 6.39
CA ILE A 376 -11.33 0.37 5.79
C ILE A 376 -12.09 -0.96 5.86
N ILE A 377 -11.40 -2.06 5.53
CA ILE A 377 -12.01 -3.40 5.54
C ILE A 377 -12.23 -3.92 6.96
N LEU A 378 -11.36 -3.56 7.91
CA LEU A 378 -11.56 -3.90 9.31
C LEU A 378 -12.77 -3.16 9.89
N ASP A 379 -12.94 -1.88 9.55
CA ASP A 379 -14.06 -1.06 10.00
C ASP A 379 -15.38 -1.63 9.46
N GLU A 380 -15.47 -1.94 8.16
CA GLU A 380 -16.64 -2.60 7.56
C GLU A 380 -16.94 -3.97 8.20
N PHE A 381 -15.90 -4.75 8.51
CA PHE A 381 -16.07 -6.01 9.22
C PHE A 381 -16.65 -5.80 10.62
N ASN A 382 -16.15 -4.81 11.37
CA ASN A 382 -16.61 -4.50 12.71
C ASN A 382 -18.05 -3.96 12.70
N ASP A 383 -18.42 -3.11 11.75
CA ASP A 383 -19.79 -2.61 11.59
C ASP A 383 -20.78 -3.78 11.40
N LEU A 384 -20.46 -4.72 10.50
CA LEU A 384 -21.27 -5.92 10.31
C LEU A 384 -21.24 -6.82 11.57
N TRP A 385 -20.09 -6.96 12.21
CA TRP A 385 -19.94 -7.77 13.42
C TRP A 385 -20.81 -7.26 14.55
N ASP A 386 -20.86 -5.95 14.75
CA ASP A 386 -21.63 -5.30 15.81
C ASP A 386 -23.13 -5.40 15.54
N GLU A 387 -23.58 -5.23 14.29
CA GLU A 387 -24.97 -5.48 13.88
C GLU A 387 -25.39 -6.94 14.17
N LEU A 388 -24.56 -7.90 13.79
CA LEU A 388 -24.84 -9.32 14.06
C LEU A 388 -24.81 -9.62 15.56
N THR A 389 -23.92 -8.98 16.31
CA THR A 389 -23.82 -9.15 17.77
C THR A 389 -25.06 -8.62 18.48
N ALA A 390 -25.58 -7.47 18.06
CA ALA A 390 -26.82 -6.90 18.59
C ALA A 390 -28.04 -7.82 18.39
N ALA A 391 -28.04 -8.63 17.33
CA ALA A 391 -29.08 -9.63 17.05
C ALA A 391 -28.99 -10.91 17.92
N GLY A 392 -27.97 -11.03 18.78
CA GLY A 392 -27.88 -12.12 19.77
C GLY A 392 -27.82 -13.53 19.16
N ASP A 393 -28.65 -14.44 19.70
CA ASP A 393 -28.68 -15.86 19.34
C ASP A 393 -29.18 -16.14 17.91
N ASP A 394 -29.88 -15.19 17.27
CA ASP A 394 -30.40 -15.37 15.91
C ASP A 394 -29.28 -15.44 14.86
N THR A 395 -28.09 -14.91 15.20
CA THR A 395 -26.91 -14.89 14.33
C THR A 395 -25.76 -15.73 14.89
N LEU A 396 -25.84 -16.22 16.13
CA LEU A 396 -24.77 -16.99 16.76
C LEU A 396 -24.76 -18.45 16.26
N VAL A 397 -23.69 -18.83 15.56
CA VAL A 397 -23.46 -20.22 15.14
C VAL A 397 -22.69 -20.99 16.20
N TRP A 398 -21.61 -20.42 16.72
CA TRP A 398 -20.74 -21.07 17.71
C TRP A 398 -20.00 -20.02 18.56
N CYS A 399 -19.82 -20.31 19.84
CA CYS A 399 -19.00 -19.55 20.78
C CYS A 399 -18.20 -20.57 21.60
N SER A 400 -16.88 -20.46 21.65
CA SER A 400 -16.04 -21.38 22.43
C SER A 400 -15.89 -21.00 23.91
N LYS A 401 -16.48 -19.88 24.36
CA LYS A 401 -16.45 -19.46 25.77
C LYS A 401 -17.59 -20.05 26.61
N ASP A 402 -18.61 -20.59 25.97
CA ASP A 402 -19.83 -21.08 26.62
C ASP A 402 -19.81 -22.60 26.89
N ASP A 403 -18.70 -23.26 26.58
CA ASP A 403 -18.36 -24.65 26.94
C ASP A 403 -17.07 -24.64 27.75
#